data_AF-I9ECC7-F1
#
_entry.id   AF-I9ECC7-F1
#
_cell.length_a   1.000
_cell.length_b   1.000
_cell.length_c   1.000
_cell.angle_alpha   90.00
_cell.angle_beta   90.00
_cell.angle_gamma   90.00
#
_symmetry.space_group_name_H-M   'P 1'
#
loop_
_entity.id
_entity.type
_entity.pdbx_description
1 polymer ?
#
loop_
_entity_poly.entity_id
_entity_poly.type
_entity_poly.pdbx_seq_one_letter_code
_entity_poly.pdbx_strand_id
1 'polypeptide(L)'
;MRTILFISFLLLLWCGFSSFESTSVRPNGWYYVIDMEHDSLSADPIVTVKDFARIKLDSVSDSNEDNMAYRILGVLDDSHKTTWAEATENSIGKHIGFLFNGVILTAPYVNCKIESGKFFIATDKAYDMKLLYQQILQEAGCKSEFGFTDEVGQGESTFTFWLIRGGLIGLLLVIMCFGFLKVRKIKKTVSG
;
A
#
# COMPACT_ATOMS: atom_id res chain seq x y z
N MET A 1 20.58 -21.94 42.59
CA MET A 1 19.09 -21.96 42.68
C MET A 1 18.45 -20.64 42.24
N ARG A 2 18.95 -19.47 42.67
CA ARG A 2 18.41 -18.14 42.24
C ARG A 2 18.49 -17.84 40.73
N THR A 3 19.55 -18.28 40.05
CA THR A 3 19.75 -18.02 38.61
C THR A 3 18.86 -18.89 37.72
N ILE A 4 18.57 -20.13 38.14
CA ILE A 4 17.70 -21.06 37.39
C ILE A 4 16.24 -20.56 37.38
N LEU A 5 15.77 -20.03 38.51
CA LEU A 5 14.43 -19.43 38.63
C LEU A 5 14.26 -18.16 37.77
N PHE A 6 15.33 -17.40 37.59
CA PHE A 6 15.31 -16.18 36.75
C PHE A 6 15.25 -16.52 35.25
N ILE A 7 15.97 -17.56 34.82
CA ILE A 7 15.97 -18.02 33.43
C ILE A 7 14.63 -18.66 33.09
N SER A 8 14.01 -19.44 34.00
CA SER A 8 12.67 -19.97 33.77
C SER A 8 11.61 -18.88 33.67
N PHE A 9 11.73 -17.81 34.45
CA PHE A 9 10.81 -16.67 34.38
C PHE A 9 10.96 -15.87 33.06
N LEU A 10 12.18 -15.71 32.55
CA LEU A 10 12.44 -15.11 31.24
C LEU A 10 11.94 -15.97 30.07
N LEU A 11 12.05 -17.30 30.16
CA LEU A 11 11.48 -18.22 29.17
C LEU A 11 9.95 -18.20 29.17
N LEU A 12 9.32 -18.10 30.34
CA LEU A 12 7.86 -17.95 30.45
C LEU A 12 7.37 -16.60 29.92
N LEU A 13 8.14 -15.51 30.12
CA LEU A 13 7.87 -14.21 29.50
C LEU A 13 8.04 -14.23 27.98
N TRP A 14 8.98 -15.04 27.45
CA TRP A 14 9.17 -15.23 26.00
C TRP A 14 8.06 -16.09 25.38
N CYS A 15 7.55 -17.09 26.09
CA CYS A 15 6.38 -17.87 25.65
C CYS A 15 5.07 -17.08 25.76
N GLY A 16 4.97 -16.13 26.71
CA GLY A 16 3.79 -15.29 26.92
C GLY A 16 3.57 -14.18 25.88
N PHE A 17 4.56 -13.90 25.03
CA PHE A 17 4.45 -12.92 23.94
C PHE A 17 4.10 -13.54 22.58
N SER A 18 3.85 -14.84 22.53
CA SER A 18 3.12 -15.45 21.41
C SER A 18 1.62 -15.29 21.66
N SER A 19 1.18 -14.04 21.84
CA SER A 19 -0.22 -13.67 21.94
C SER A 19 -0.88 -14.02 20.62
N PHE A 20 -1.45 -15.22 20.56
CA PHE A 20 -2.66 -15.56 19.84
C PHE A 20 -2.94 -14.72 18.58
N GLU A 21 -2.29 -15.05 17.46
CA GLU A 21 -2.81 -14.69 16.14
C GLU A 21 -3.38 -15.96 15.50
N SER A 22 -4.50 -16.40 16.04
CA SER A 22 -5.43 -17.27 15.32
C SER A 22 -6.64 -16.43 14.96
N THR A 23 -6.55 -15.76 13.83
CA THR A 23 -7.74 -15.53 13.04
C THR A 23 -7.47 -16.18 11.69
N SER A 24 -8.34 -17.07 11.27
CA SER A 24 -8.45 -17.42 9.86
C SER A 24 -8.85 -16.12 9.15
N VAL A 25 -7.86 -15.27 8.82
CA VAL A 25 -8.09 -13.94 8.25
C VAL A 25 -8.76 -14.17 6.91
N ARG A 26 -10.05 -13.86 6.86
CA ARG A 26 -10.83 -13.85 5.64
C ARG A 26 -10.10 -12.99 4.60
N PRO A 27 -10.01 -13.43 3.32
CA PRO A 27 -9.28 -12.68 2.30
C PRO A 27 -9.80 -11.24 2.18
N ASN A 28 -8.90 -10.29 1.93
CA ASN A 28 -9.32 -8.92 1.66
C ASN A 28 -10.04 -8.86 0.30
N GLY A 29 -11.19 -8.20 0.25
CA GLY A 29 -12.06 -8.28 -0.93
C GLY A 29 -13.48 -7.77 -0.72
N TRP A 30 -14.30 -7.98 -1.76
CA TRP A 30 -15.72 -7.67 -1.78
C TRP A 30 -16.55 -8.90 -1.38
N TYR A 31 -17.57 -8.68 -0.57
CA TYR A 31 -18.44 -9.70 0.00
C TYR A 31 -19.90 -9.29 -0.13
N TYR A 32 -20.81 -10.27 -0.13
CA TYR A 32 -22.22 -9.98 0.12
C TYR A 32 -22.38 -9.60 1.59
N VAL A 33 -23.14 -8.55 1.86
CA VAL A 33 -23.59 -8.25 3.22
C VAL A 33 -24.84 -9.07 3.50
N ILE A 34 -24.78 -9.89 4.55
CA ILE A 34 -25.92 -10.70 5.01
C ILE A 34 -26.77 -9.88 5.97
N ASP A 35 -26.11 -9.14 6.86
CA ASP A 35 -26.76 -8.29 7.85
C ASP A 35 -25.89 -7.07 8.15
N MET A 36 -26.43 -5.88 7.89
CA MET A 36 -25.75 -4.61 8.15
C MET A 36 -25.69 -4.25 9.64
N GLU A 37 -26.63 -4.72 10.46
CA GLU A 37 -26.66 -4.37 11.89
C GLU A 37 -25.56 -5.09 12.67
N HIS A 38 -25.17 -6.28 12.21
CA HIS A 38 -24.17 -7.13 12.85
C HIS A 38 -22.86 -7.24 12.05
N ASP A 39 -22.66 -6.39 11.03
CA ASP A 39 -21.50 -6.43 10.14
C ASP A 39 -21.22 -7.83 9.56
N SER A 40 -22.29 -8.57 9.24
CA SER A 40 -22.21 -9.97 8.82
C SER A 40 -22.00 -10.10 7.32
N LEU A 41 -20.97 -10.86 6.92
CA LEU A 41 -20.57 -11.09 5.53
C LEU A 41 -20.72 -12.57 5.11
N SER A 42 -21.01 -12.80 3.82
CA SER A 42 -21.02 -14.14 3.20
C SER A 42 -19.74 -14.91 3.44
N ALA A 43 -19.74 -16.23 3.62
CA ALA A 43 -18.53 -17.04 3.87
C ALA A 43 -17.41 -16.87 2.83
N ASP A 44 -17.76 -16.80 1.55
CA ASP A 44 -16.82 -16.63 0.45
C ASP A 44 -16.85 -15.20 -0.13
N PRO A 45 -15.72 -14.70 -0.67
CA PRO A 45 -15.68 -13.43 -1.38
C PRO A 45 -16.41 -13.51 -2.70
N ILE A 46 -16.99 -12.38 -3.12
CA ILE A 46 -17.38 -12.14 -4.51
C ILE A 46 -16.12 -12.08 -5.37
N VAL A 47 -15.16 -11.26 -4.94
CA VAL A 47 -13.82 -11.07 -5.53
C VAL A 47 -12.86 -10.62 -4.44
N THR A 48 -11.57 -10.89 -4.60
CA THR A 48 -10.49 -10.51 -3.70
C THR A 48 -9.66 -9.37 -4.27
N VAL A 49 -8.80 -8.77 -3.45
CA VAL A 49 -7.83 -7.77 -3.93
C VAL A 49 -6.85 -8.32 -4.97
N LYS A 50 -6.67 -9.64 -5.05
CA LYS A 50 -5.82 -10.30 -6.06
C LYS A 50 -6.43 -10.28 -7.46
N ASP A 51 -7.73 -10.06 -7.55
CA ASP A 51 -8.49 -10.03 -8.81
C ASP A 51 -8.54 -8.61 -9.41
N PHE A 52 -7.84 -7.66 -8.77
CA PHE A 52 -7.78 -6.28 -9.23
C PHE A 52 -6.79 -6.17 -10.39
N ALA A 53 -7.23 -5.69 -11.55
CA ALA A 53 -6.32 -5.37 -12.64
C ALA A 53 -5.50 -4.12 -12.35
N ARG A 54 -6.15 -3.12 -11.75
CA ARG A 54 -5.55 -1.82 -11.40
C ARG A 54 -6.38 -1.03 -10.41
N ILE A 55 -5.71 -0.17 -9.67
CA ILE A 55 -6.33 0.80 -8.77
C ILE A 55 -5.69 2.18 -8.87
N LYS A 56 -6.47 3.21 -8.57
CA LYS A 56 -6.07 4.62 -8.59
C LYS A 56 -6.57 5.30 -7.32
N LEU A 57 -5.73 6.14 -6.71
CA LEU A 57 -6.20 7.10 -5.71
C LEU A 57 -6.77 8.32 -6.43
N ASP A 58 -8.03 8.62 -6.16
CA ASP A 58 -8.76 9.76 -6.70
C ASP A 58 -9.06 10.76 -5.57
N SER A 59 -9.09 12.05 -5.91
CA SER A 59 -9.44 13.13 -4.98
C SER A 59 -10.52 13.99 -5.61
N VAL A 60 -11.61 14.21 -4.89
CA VAL A 60 -12.68 15.12 -5.28
C VAL A 60 -12.64 16.30 -4.32
N SER A 61 -12.59 17.53 -4.85
CA SER A 61 -12.76 18.74 -4.04
C SER A 61 -14.19 18.77 -3.52
N ASP A 62 -14.38 18.80 -2.20
CA ASP A 62 -15.68 19.17 -1.66
C ASP A 62 -15.88 20.67 -1.90
N SER A 63 -16.97 21.07 -2.54
CA SER A 63 -17.22 22.49 -2.82
C SER A 63 -17.55 23.30 -1.57
N ASN A 64 -17.83 22.63 -0.44
CA ASN A 64 -18.31 23.25 0.79
C ASN A 64 -17.26 23.33 1.90
N GLU A 65 -16.16 22.61 1.78
CA GLU A 65 -15.05 22.59 2.73
C GLU A 65 -13.73 22.69 1.95
N ASP A 66 -12.71 23.36 2.49
CA ASP A 66 -11.33 23.33 1.94
C ASP A 66 -10.67 21.94 2.04
N ASN A 67 -11.48 20.87 2.09
CA ASN A 67 -11.10 19.50 2.36
C ASN A 67 -11.27 18.63 1.12
N MET A 68 -10.24 17.82 0.84
CA MET A 68 -10.24 16.91 -0.31
C MET A 68 -10.80 15.55 0.11
N ALA A 69 -11.89 15.12 -0.52
CA ALA A 69 -12.43 13.78 -0.34
C ALA A 69 -11.64 12.77 -1.20
N TYR A 70 -10.96 11.83 -0.55
CA TYR A 70 -10.21 10.79 -1.24
C TYR A 70 -11.01 9.50 -1.38
N ARG A 71 -10.87 8.83 -2.52
CA ARG A 71 -11.45 7.50 -2.79
C ARG A 71 -10.50 6.68 -3.64
N ILE A 72 -10.55 5.37 -3.50
CA ILE A 72 -9.78 4.45 -4.34
C ILE A 72 -10.70 3.94 -5.43
N LEU A 73 -10.39 4.24 -6.68
CA LEU A 73 -11.07 3.65 -7.83
C LEU A 73 -10.36 2.36 -8.22
N GLY A 74 -11.11 1.34 -8.59
CA GLY A 74 -10.55 0.07 -9.02
C GLY A 74 -11.28 -0.53 -10.19
N VAL A 75 -10.57 -1.40 -10.90
CA VAL A 75 -11.11 -2.21 -11.99
C VAL A 75 -10.62 -3.63 -11.81
N LEU A 76 -11.54 -4.59 -11.88
CA LEU A 76 -11.23 -6.01 -11.89
C LEU A 76 -10.56 -6.44 -13.20
N ASP A 77 -9.81 -7.53 -13.15
CA ASP A 77 -9.37 -8.21 -14.36
C ASP A 77 -10.55 -8.71 -15.21
N ASP A 78 -10.26 -9.04 -16.47
CA ASP A 78 -11.30 -9.44 -17.42
C ASP A 78 -11.98 -10.77 -17.03
N SER A 79 -11.28 -11.67 -16.32
CA SER A 79 -11.84 -12.95 -15.91
C SER A 79 -12.88 -12.83 -14.79
N HIS A 80 -12.83 -11.77 -13.99
CA HIS A 80 -13.73 -11.56 -12.85
C HIS A 80 -14.86 -10.55 -13.12
N LYS A 81 -14.91 -9.92 -14.29
CA LYS A 81 -15.98 -8.97 -14.65
C LYS A 81 -17.37 -9.61 -14.65
N THR A 82 -17.49 -10.83 -15.16
CA THR A 82 -18.78 -11.54 -15.19
C THR A 82 -19.27 -11.85 -13.78
N THR A 83 -18.40 -12.39 -12.92
CA THR A 83 -18.71 -12.66 -11.50
C THR A 83 -19.16 -11.38 -10.78
N TRP A 84 -18.48 -10.26 -11.02
CA TRP A 84 -18.85 -8.97 -10.46
C TRP A 84 -20.22 -8.47 -10.97
N ALA A 85 -20.47 -8.60 -12.27
CA ALA A 85 -21.73 -8.20 -12.87
C ALA A 85 -22.91 -9.00 -12.29
N GLU A 86 -22.78 -10.31 -12.20
CA GLU A 86 -23.79 -11.19 -11.59
C GLU A 86 -23.98 -10.89 -10.10
N ALA A 87 -22.90 -10.65 -9.36
CA ALA A 87 -22.99 -10.35 -7.94
C ALA A 87 -23.68 -9.01 -7.67
N THR A 88 -23.37 -7.98 -8.47
CA THR A 88 -24.03 -6.66 -8.36
C THR A 88 -25.50 -6.73 -8.79
N GLU A 89 -25.83 -7.49 -9.83
CA GLU A 89 -27.23 -7.75 -10.23
C GLU A 89 -28.02 -8.45 -9.12
N ASN A 90 -27.46 -9.50 -8.51
CA ASN A 90 -28.09 -10.23 -7.40
C ASN A 90 -28.18 -9.41 -6.11
N SER A 91 -27.42 -8.31 -6.01
CA SER A 91 -27.39 -7.42 -4.86
C SER A 91 -28.18 -6.13 -5.06
N ILE A 92 -28.90 -5.96 -6.18
CA ILE A 92 -29.75 -4.77 -6.38
C ILE A 92 -30.73 -4.64 -5.20
N GLY A 93 -30.73 -3.46 -4.59
CA GLY A 93 -31.53 -3.18 -3.40
C GLY A 93 -30.89 -3.59 -2.08
N LYS A 94 -29.61 -3.99 -2.08
CA LYS A 94 -28.85 -4.46 -0.92
C LYS A 94 -27.46 -3.83 -0.88
N HIS A 95 -26.74 -4.05 0.22
CA HIS A 95 -25.35 -3.64 0.37
C HIS A 95 -24.37 -4.75 -0.03
N ILE A 96 -23.23 -4.36 -0.59
CA ILE A 96 -22.04 -5.21 -0.74
C ILE A 96 -20.90 -4.56 0.06
N GLY A 97 -20.11 -5.36 0.76
CA GLY A 97 -19.10 -4.86 1.70
C GLY A 97 -17.69 -5.08 1.19
N PHE A 98 -16.82 -4.08 1.33
CA PHE A 98 -15.39 -4.25 1.13
C PHE A 98 -14.69 -4.43 2.48
N LEU A 99 -14.10 -5.62 2.67
CA LEU A 99 -13.35 -6.01 3.86
C LEU A 99 -11.85 -5.84 3.61
N PHE A 100 -11.18 -5.17 4.54
CA PHE A 100 -9.73 -5.06 4.55
C PHE A 100 -9.20 -5.20 5.98
N ASN A 101 -8.26 -6.13 6.18
CA ASN A 101 -7.65 -6.45 7.48
C ASN A 101 -8.68 -6.67 8.60
N GLY A 102 -9.75 -7.41 8.28
CA GLY A 102 -10.83 -7.72 9.23
C GLY A 102 -11.81 -6.58 9.50
N VAL A 103 -11.65 -5.42 8.83
CA VAL A 103 -12.54 -4.26 8.99
C VAL A 103 -13.32 -4.01 7.71
N ILE A 104 -14.65 -3.90 7.81
CA ILE A 104 -15.47 -3.43 6.68
C ILE A 104 -15.21 -1.94 6.51
N LEU A 105 -14.58 -1.56 5.40
CA LEU A 105 -14.23 -0.17 5.11
C LEU A 105 -15.39 0.59 4.48
N THR A 106 -16.15 -0.09 3.63
CA THR A 106 -17.32 0.48 2.96
C THR A 106 -18.35 -0.60 2.69
N ALA A 107 -19.62 -0.20 2.68
CA ALA A 107 -20.74 -1.06 2.32
C ALA A 107 -21.72 -0.28 1.42
N PRO A 108 -21.37 0.00 0.15
CA PRO A 108 -22.25 0.73 -0.76
C PRO A 108 -23.56 -0.03 -1.03
N TYR A 109 -24.64 0.74 -1.19
CA TYR A 109 -25.92 0.23 -1.66
C TYR A 109 -25.90 0.05 -3.18
N VAL A 110 -26.30 -1.13 -3.67
CA VAL A 110 -26.24 -1.47 -5.08
C VAL A 110 -27.56 -1.12 -5.78
N ASN A 111 -27.45 -0.25 -6.77
CA ASN A 111 -28.61 0.26 -7.52
C ASN A 111 -28.80 -0.42 -8.88
N CYS A 112 -27.74 -1.00 -9.45
CA CYS A 112 -27.78 -1.63 -10.76
C CYS A 112 -26.66 -2.66 -10.91
N LYS A 113 -26.79 -3.49 -11.94
CA LYS A 113 -25.74 -4.37 -12.45
C LYS A 113 -24.57 -3.55 -12.99
N ILE A 114 -23.34 -3.95 -12.66
CA ILE A 114 -22.11 -3.28 -13.10
C ILE A 114 -21.26 -4.24 -13.93
N GLU A 115 -21.38 -4.18 -15.25
CA GLU A 115 -20.64 -5.07 -16.17
C GLU A 115 -19.18 -4.66 -16.38
N SER A 116 -18.86 -3.40 -16.09
CA SER A 116 -17.53 -2.84 -16.36
C SER A 116 -16.41 -3.36 -15.46
N GLY A 117 -16.75 -4.08 -14.37
CA GLY A 117 -15.80 -4.46 -13.32
C GLY A 117 -15.26 -3.29 -12.49
N LYS A 118 -15.83 -2.08 -12.66
CA LYS A 118 -15.43 -0.89 -11.91
C LYS A 118 -16.06 -0.87 -10.53
N PHE A 119 -15.30 -0.40 -9.57
CA PHE A 119 -15.74 -0.17 -8.19
C PHE A 119 -15.00 1.03 -7.60
N PHE A 120 -15.46 1.50 -6.44
CA PHE A 120 -14.72 2.44 -5.62
C PHE A 120 -14.74 2.03 -4.16
N ILE A 121 -13.71 2.41 -3.42
CA ILE A 121 -13.59 2.22 -1.98
C ILE A 121 -13.44 3.62 -1.37
N ALA A 122 -14.42 4.00 -0.55
CA ALA A 122 -14.41 5.23 0.22
C ALA A 122 -14.89 4.89 1.62
N THR A 123 -14.25 5.46 2.64
CA THR A 123 -14.59 5.23 4.04
C THR A 123 -14.66 6.57 4.76
N ASP A 124 -15.62 6.69 5.67
CA ASP A 124 -15.77 7.81 6.61
C ASP A 124 -14.97 7.59 7.90
N LYS A 125 -14.45 6.38 8.09
CA LYS A 125 -13.52 6.05 9.17
C LYS A 125 -12.26 6.91 9.02
N ALA A 126 -11.67 7.30 10.14
CA ALA A 126 -10.46 8.12 10.20
C ALA A 126 -9.20 7.34 9.73
N TYR A 127 -9.20 6.91 8.48
CA TYR A 127 -8.07 6.31 7.78
C TYR A 127 -7.33 7.38 6.99
N ASP A 128 -6.01 7.28 6.97
CA ASP A 128 -5.21 7.91 5.93
C ASP A 128 -5.46 7.15 4.62
N MET A 129 -6.27 7.75 3.73
CA MET A 129 -6.63 7.15 2.44
C MET A 129 -5.43 6.89 1.54
N LYS A 130 -4.33 7.66 1.68
CA LYS A 130 -3.09 7.40 0.92
C LYS A 130 -2.40 6.16 1.45
N LEU A 131 -2.32 6.00 2.76
CA LEU A 131 -1.74 4.80 3.38
C LEU A 131 -2.57 3.55 3.04
N LEU A 132 -3.89 3.64 3.15
CA LEU A 132 -4.81 2.54 2.80
C LEU A 132 -4.63 2.13 1.32
N TYR A 133 -4.54 3.11 0.42
CA TYR A 133 -4.24 2.84 -0.99
C TYR A 133 -2.94 2.08 -1.20
N GLN A 134 -1.85 2.49 -0.53
CA GLN A 134 -0.56 1.80 -0.64
C GLN A 134 -0.63 0.36 -0.13
N GLN A 135 -1.34 0.12 0.97
CA GLN A 135 -1.53 -1.22 1.53
C GLN A 135 -2.33 -2.13 0.58
N ILE A 136 -3.45 -1.64 0.05
CA ILE A 136 -4.26 -2.40 -0.93
C ILE A 136 -3.45 -2.65 -2.20
N LEU A 137 -2.68 -1.66 -2.70
CA LEU A 137 -1.84 -1.81 -3.88
C LEU A 137 -0.77 -2.89 -3.68
N GLN A 138 -0.09 -2.85 -2.54
CA GLN A 138 0.94 -3.83 -2.18
C GLN A 138 0.37 -5.24 -2.09
N GLU A 139 -0.80 -5.40 -1.47
CA GLU A 139 -1.45 -6.71 -1.37
C GLU A 139 -2.00 -7.20 -2.71
N ALA A 140 -2.67 -6.34 -3.48
CA ALA A 140 -3.20 -6.69 -4.79
C ALA A 140 -2.09 -7.11 -5.77
N GLY A 141 -0.91 -6.46 -5.69
CA GLY A 141 0.18 -6.69 -6.65
C GLY A 141 -0.17 -6.24 -8.06
N CYS A 142 -1.20 -5.39 -8.21
CA CYS A 142 -1.71 -4.92 -9.48
C CYS A 142 -1.04 -3.61 -9.93
N LYS A 143 -1.41 -3.13 -11.12
CA LYS A 143 -0.86 -1.87 -11.65
C LYS A 143 -1.48 -0.68 -10.93
N SER A 144 -0.66 0.25 -10.44
CA SER A 144 -1.13 1.59 -10.10
C SER A 144 -1.40 2.37 -11.39
N GLU A 145 -2.55 3.03 -11.53
CA GLU A 145 -2.76 3.99 -12.64
C GLU A 145 -2.09 5.36 -12.38
N PHE A 146 -0.97 5.43 -11.66
CA PHE A 146 -0.29 6.70 -11.40
C PHE A 146 0.31 7.28 -12.69
N GLY A 147 -0.51 8.08 -13.38
CA GLY A 147 -0.12 9.08 -14.37
C GLY A 147 -0.53 10.45 -13.84
N PHE A 148 0.33 11.04 -13.04
CA PHE A 148 0.36 12.49 -12.85
C PHE A 148 1.11 13.04 -14.07
N THR A 149 0.41 13.51 -15.10
CA THR A 149 0.91 14.66 -15.85
C THR A 149 0.33 15.89 -15.16
N ASP A 150 0.97 16.29 -14.05
CA ASP A 150 1.04 17.71 -13.82
C ASP A 150 1.92 18.25 -14.95
N GLU A 151 1.30 18.91 -15.91
CA GLU A 151 2.02 19.87 -16.73
C GLU A 151 2.42 21.06 -15.86
N VAL A 152 3.38 20.83 -14.95
CA VAL A 152 4.25 21.86 -14.42
C VAL A 152 5.65 21.27 -14.54
N GLY A 153 6.36 21.74 -15.56
CA GLY A 153 7.61 21.16 -16.01
C GLY A 153 8.63 21.00 -14.88
N GLN A 154 9.08 19.76 -14.69
CA GLN A 154 10.41 19.53 -14.12
C GLN A 154 11.00 18.20 -14.63
N GLY A 155 11.07 18.11 -15.95
CA GLY A 155 11.91 17.13 -16.63
C GLY A 155 13.38 17.51 -16.55
N GLU A 156 13.96 17.66 -15.35
CA GLU A 156 15.42 17.83 -15.18
C GLU A 156 15.99 17.29 -13.84
N SER A 157 15.23 16.53 -13.03
CA SER A 157 15.73 16.13 -11.70
C SER A 157 16.43 14.78 -11.64
N THR A 158 16.19 13.82 -12.55
CA THR A 158 16.82 12.49 -12.41
C THR A 158 18.23 12.42 -13.01
N PHE A 159 18.52 13.19 -14.06
CA PHE A 159 19.85 13.21 -14.70
C PHE A 159 20.87 14.08 -13.93
N THR A 160 20.42 15.20 -13.37
CA THR A 160 21.27 16.10 -12.55
C THR A 160 21.67 15.46 -11.22
N PHE A 161 20.80 14.64 -10.60
CA PHE A 161 21.13 13.91 -9.38
C PHE A 161 22.26 12.88 -9.56
N TRP A 162 22.35 12.23 -10.73
CA TRP A 162 23.46 11.31 -11.05
C TRP A 162 24.77 12.04 -11.35
N LEU A 163 24.71 13.15 -12.09
CA LEU A 163 25.89 13.97 -12.40
C LEU A 163 26.50 14.62 -11.15
N ILE A 164 25.67 15.14 -10.24
CA ILE A 164 26.14 15.83 -9.05
C ILE A 164 26.70 14.84 -8.02
N ARG A 165 26.02 13.71 -7.76
CA ARG A 165 26.53 12.72 -6.79
C ARG A 165 27.69 11.88 -7.34
N GLY A 166 27.64 11.47 -8.61
CA GLY A 166 28.75 10.74 -9.24
C GLY A 166 29.99 11.60 -9.46
N GLY A 167 29.81 12.87 -9.87
CA GLY A 167 30.89 13.81 -10.13
C GLY A 167 31.65 14.25 -8.87
N LEU A 168 30.95 14.54 -7.77
CA LEU A 168 31.60 14.91 -6.50
C LEU A 168 32.42 13.77 -5.90
N ILE A 169 31.92 12.53 -5.99
CA ILE A 169 32.64 11.35 -5.52
C ILE A 169 33.90 11.10 -6.36
N GLY A 170 33.80 11.24 -7.69
CA GLY A 170 34.96 11.14 -8.58
C GLY A 170 36.04 12.19 -8.29
N LEU A 171 35.64 13.45 -8.08
CA LEU A 171 36.57 14.54 -7.77
C LEU A 171 37.28 14.34 -6.43
N LEU A 172 36.56 13.89 -5.38
CA LEU A 172 37.15 13.60 -4.07
C LEU A 172 38.21 12.50 -4.15
N LEU A 173 37.96 11.44 -4.93
CA LEU A 173 38.91 10.34 -5.10
C LEU A 173 40.18 10.78 -5.84
N VAL A 174 40.07 11.65 -6.85
CA VAL A 174 41.24 12.19 -7.57
C VAL A 174 42.09 13.08 -6.65
N ILE A 175 41.46 13.94 -5.85
CA ILE A 175 42.17 14.80 -4.88
C ILE A 175 42.89 13.96 -3.84
N MET A 176 42.24 12.92 -3.31
CA MET A 176 42.90 11.97 -2.39
C MET A 176 44.09 11.27 -3.03
N CYS A 177 43.96 10.78 -4.27
CA CYS A 177 45.05 10.13 -5.00
C CYS A 177 46.24 11.08 -5.23
N PHE A 178 45.99 12.33 -5.62
CA PHE A 178 47.05 13.33 -5.80
C PHE A 178 47.72 13.73 -4.47
N GLY A 179 46.94 13.89 -3.39
CA GLY A 179 47.46 14.15 -2.06
C GLY A 179 48.38 13.02 -1.58
N PHE A 180 47.97 11.76 -1.78
CA PHE A 180 48.75 10.59 -1.38
C PHE A 180 50.05 10.44 -2.17
N LEU A 181 50.03 10.74 -3.47
CA LEU A 181 51.24 10.76 -4.31
C LEU A 181 52.22 11.87 -3.92
N LYS A 182 51.71 13.06 -3.56
CA LYS A 182 52.55 14.18 -3.10
C LYS A 182 53.22 13.88 -1.76
N VAL A 183 52.49 13.27 -0.81
CA VAL A 183 53.04 12.82 0.48
C VAL A 183 54.12 11.76 0.29
N ARG A 184 53.94 10.80 -0.63
CA ARG A 184 54.96 9.79 -0.96
C ARG A 184 56.22 10.38 -1.60
N LYS A 185 56.11 11.44 -2.41
CA LYS A 185 57.28 12.14 -2.96
C LYS A 185 58.08 12.86 -1.88
N ILE A 186 57.41 13.61 -0.99
CA ILE A 186 58.08 14.37 0.08
C ILE A 186 58.84 13.44 1.04
N LYS A 187 58.27 12.27 1.37
CA LYS A 187 58.93 11.30 2.25
C LYS A 187 60.17 10.65 1.63
N LYS A 188 60.27 10.60 0.29
CA LYS A 188 61.47 10.11 -0.41
C LYS A 188 62.58 11.16 -0.51
N THR A 189 62.26 12.45 -0.50
CA THR A 189 63.27 13.53 -0.59
C THR A 189 63.89 13.91 0.75
N VAL A 190 63.26 13.56 1.87
CA VAL A 190 63.75 13.88 3.24
C VAL A 190 64.59 12.73 3.85
N SER A 191 64.69 11.60 3.14
CA SER A 191 65.42 10.40 3.59
C SER A 191 66.67 10.10 2.72
N GLY A 192 67.11 11.05 1.90
CA GLY A 192 68.34 10.96 1.10
C GLY A 192 69.40 11.89 1.63
#